data_AF-A0A1G1HWV8-F1
#
_entry.id   AF-A0A1G1HWV8-F1
#
_cell.length_a   1.000
_cell.length_b   1.000
_cell.length_c   1.000
_cell.angle_alpha   90.00
_cell.angle_beta   90.00
_cell.angle_gamma   90.00
#
_symmetry.space_group_name_H-M   'P 1'
#
loop_
_entity.id
_entity.type
_entity.pdbx_description
1 polymer ?
#
loop_
_entity_poly.entity_id
_entity_poly.type
_entity_poly.pdbx_seq_one_letter_code
_entity_poly.pdbx_strand_id
1 'polypeptide(L)'
;MLRKQIYIAVEQEKKLKRTAAARGVSEAQLIREAIDRAVVVSGRGVKDRAAWEREKARMLARAKKGPLSARRRWTREELYGERLDRHG
;
A
#
# COMPACT_ATOMS: atom_id res chain seq x y z
N MET A 1 -28.23 2.97 -4.99
CA MET A 1 -27.39 4.11 -4.57
C MET A 1 -27.80 4.54 -3.17
N LEU A 2 -26.85 4.96 -2.33
CA LEU A 2 -27.14 5.49 -0.98
C LEU A 2 -26.95 7.02 -1.00
N ARG A 3 -27.90 7.79 -0.45
CA ARG A 3 -27.76 9.26 -0.35
C ARG A 3 -26.86 9.60 0.84
N LYS A 4 -25.81 10.38 0.61
CA LYS A 4 -24.96 10.98 1.64
C LYS A 4 -24.96 12.50 1.48
N GLN A 5 -24.93 13.20 2.60
CA GLN A 5 -24.70 14.65 2.67
C GLN A 5 -23.31 14.87 3.25
N ILE A 6 -22.54 15.75 2.64
CA ILE A 6 -21.18 16.10 3.04
C ILE A 6 -21.03 17.61 3.07
N TYR A 7 -20.21 18.11 3.99
CA TYR A 7 -19.81 19.51 4.01
C TYR A 7 -18.51 19.67 3.22
N ILE A 8 -18.47 20.65 2.33
CA ILE A 8 -17.28 21.01 1.54
C ILE A 8 -17.09 22.52 1.58
N ALA A 9 -15.85 22.98 1.39
CA ALA A 9 -15.57 24.40 1.34
C ALA A 9 -16.11 25.04 0.05
N VAL A 10 -16.39 26.36 0.09
CA VAL A 10 -16.89 27.12 -1.07
C VAL A 10 -15.97 26.98 -2.30
N GLU A 11 -14.65 26.94 -2.08
CA GLU A 11 -13.69 26.76 -3.17
C GLU A 11 -13.72 25.35 -3.78
N GLN A 12 -14.04 24.32 -2.98
CA GLN A 12 -14.22 22.95 -3.46
C GLN A 12 -15.50 22.85 -4.31
N GLU A 13 -16.58 23.50 -3.91
CA GLU A 13 -17.83 23.59 -4.68
C GLU A 13 -17.61 24.23 -6.05
N LYS A 14 -16.92 25.38 -6.10
CA LYS A 14 -16.56 26.05 -7.37
C LYS A 14 -15.72 25.14 -8.26
N LYS A 15 -14.76 24.41 -7.69
CA LYS A 15 -13.92 23.46 -8.43
C LYS A 15 -14.72 22.26 -8.94
N LEU A 16 -15.63 21.73 -8.12
CA LEU A 16 -16.49 20.60 -8.47
C LEU A 16 -17.37 20.94 -9.67
N LYS A 17 -18.09 22.07 -9.60
CA LYS A 17 -18.94 22.59 -10.68
C LYS A 17 -18.19 22.79 -11.98
N ARG A 18 -17.07 23.52 -11.94
CA ARG A 18 -16.24 23.76 -13.14
C ARG A 18 -15.74 22.47 -13.77
N THR A 19 -15.28 21.52 -12.94
CA THR A 19 -14.72 20.24 -13.43
C THR A 19 -15.82 19.34 -14.00
N ALA A 20 -16.99 19.30 -13.37
CA ALA A 20 -18.14 18.53 -13.85
C ALA A 20 -18.63 19.06 -15.20
N ALA A 21 -18.80 20.38 -15.32
CA ALA A 21 -19.17 21.04 -16.56
C ALA A 21 -18.14 20.81 -17.69
N ALA A 22 -16.85 20.99 -17.39
CA ALA A 22 -15.78 20.77 -18.38
C ALA A 22 -15.71 19.32 -18.89
N ARG A 23 -16.17 18.34 -18.08
CA ARG A 23 -16.20 16.92 -18.44
C ARG A 23 -17.55 16.46 -19.01
N GLY A 24 -18.58 17.31 -18.99
CA GLY A 24 -19.94 16.94 -19.39
C GLY A 24 -20.58 15.86 -18.51
N VAL A 25 -20.18 15.74 -17.24
CA VAL A 25 -20.73 14.75 -16.29
C VAL A 25 -21.39 15.43 -15.10
N SER A 26 -22.23 14.70 -14.36
CA SER A 26 -22.81 15.22 -13.12
C SER A 26 -21.76 15.37 -12.01
N GLU A 27 -21.94 16.35 -11.13
CA GLU A 27 -21.11 16.53 -9.93
C GLU A 27 -21.05 15.25 -9.07
N ALA A 28 -22.19 14.57 -8.93
CA ALA A 28 -22.28 13.32 -8.18
C ALA A 28 -21.46 12.19 -8.83
N GLN A 29 -21.42 12.11 -10.16
CA GLN A 29 -20.56 11.15 -10.86
C GLN A 29 -19.09 11.46 -10.62
N LEU A 30 -18.71 12.74 -10.74
CA LEU A 30 -17.34 13.16 -10.49
C LEU A 30 -16.90 12.86 -9.04
N ILE A 31 -17.77 13.05 -8.06
CA ILE A 31 -17.51 12.68 -6.65
C ILE A 31 -17.29 11.16 -6.53
N ARG A 32 -18.14 10.33 -7.15
CA ARG A 32 -17.97 8.86 -7.11
C ARG A 32 -16.63 8.43 -7.72
N GLU A 33 -16.31 8.90 -8.92
CA GLU A 33 -15.02 8.62 -9.58
C GLU A 33 -13.81 9.10 -8.78
N ALA A 34 -13.95 10.21 -8.06
CA ALA A 34 -12.91 10.71 -7.17
C ALA A 34 -12.75 9.82 -5.93
N ILE A 35 -13.85 9.34 -5.33
CA ILE A 35 -13.82 8.39 -4.22
C ILE A 35 -13.17 7.08 -4.67
N ASP A 36 -13.60 6.52 -5.80
CA ASP A 36 -13.04 5.25 -6.32
C ASP A 36 -11.52 5.37 -6.55
N ARG A 37 -11.08 6.47 -7.18
CA ARG A 37 -9.64 6.74 -7.37
C ARG A 37 -8.91 6.98 -6.05
N ALA A 38 -9.50 7.69 -5.09
CA ALA A 38 -8.90 7.92 -3.80
C ALA A 38 -8.72 6.61 -3.02
N VAL A 39 -9.66 5.68 -3.12
CA VAL A 39 -9.58 4.33 -2.54
C VAL A 39 -8.51 3.48 -3.23
N VAL A 40 -8.38 3.58 -4.56
CA VAL A 40 -7.30 2.89 -5.30
C VAL A 40 -5.92 3.46 -4.93
N VAL A 41 -5.80 4.77 -4.71
CA VAL A 41 -4.53 5.43 -4.35
C VAL A 41 -4.16 5.20 -2.89
N SER A 42 -5.12 5.25 -1.95
CA SER A 42 -4.90 4.80 -0.55
C SER A 42 -4.65 3.30 -0.48
N GLY A 43 -5.16 2.57 -1.46
CA GLY A 43 -4.84 1.20 -1.79
C GLY A 43 -3.54 1.01 -2.58
N ARG A 44 -2.55 1.92 -2.61
CA ARG A 44 -1.18 1.60 -3.11
C ARG A 44 -0.46 0.49 -2.31
N GLY A 45 -1.18 -0.21 -1.45
CA GLY A 45 -0.94 -1.61 -1.12
C GLY A 45 -1.96 -2.57 -1.76
N VAL A 46 -2.29 -2.46 -3.06
CA VAL A 46 -2.86 -3.59 -3.81
C VAL A 46 -1.72 -4.59 -3.87
N LYS A 47 -1.55 -5.35 -2.79
CA LYS A 47 -0.76 -6.56 -2.77
C LYS A 47 -1.40 -7.41 -3.86
N ASP A 48 -0.71 -7.57 -4.99
CA ASP A 48 -1.10 -8.53 -6.01
C ASP A 48 -1.37 -9.84 -5.26
N ARG A 49 -2.65 -10.22 -5.17
CA ARG A 49 -3.07 -11.37 -4.38
C ARG A 49 -2.39 -12.62 -4.92
N ALA A 50 -2.23 -12.72 -6.23
CA ALA A 50 -1.52 -13.83 -6.85
C ALA A 50 -0.03 -13.79 -6.52
N ALA A 51 0.62 -12.61 -6.49
CA ALA A 51 2.00 -12.50 -6.01
C ALA A 51 2.14 -12.90 -4.54
N TRP A 52 1.18 -12.53 -3.70
CA TRP A 52 1.17 -12.90 -2.28
C TRP A 52 1.00 -14.40 -2.08
N GLU A 53 0.06 -15.06 -2.77
CA GLU A 53 -0.12 -16.51 -2.67
C GLU A 53 1.10 -17.27 -3.23
N ARG A 54 1.73 -16.78 -4.31
CA ARG A 54 3.00 -17.34 -4.82
C ARG A 54 4.11 -17.26 -3.78
N GLU A 55 4.28 -16.12 -3.11
CA GLU A 55 5.30 -15.97 -2.08
C GLU A 55 5.00 -16.81 -0.84
N LYS A 56 3.75 -16.84 -0.40
CA LYS A 56 3.30 -17.68 0.72
C LYS A 56 3.59 -19.16 0.46
N ALA A 57 3.32 -19.65 -0.74
CA ALA A 57 3.66 -21.02 -1.14
C ALA A 57 5.18 -21.27 -1.09
N ARG A 58 6.00 -20.32 -1.54
CA ARG A 58 7.48 -20.40 -1.45
C ARG A 58 7.97 -20.44 0.00
N MET A 59 7.41 -19.61 0.88
CA MET A 59 7.76 -19.59 2.30
C MET A 59 7.41 -20.92 2.98
N LEU A 60 6.21 -21.45 2.75
CA LEU A 60 5.78 -22.74 3.29
C LEU A 60 6.63 -23.90 2.76
N ALA A 61 6.95 -23.91 1.47
CA ALA A 61 7.83 -24.90 0.87
C ALA A 61 9.25 -24.84 1.47
N ARG A 62 9.77 -23.65 1.79
CA ARG A 62 11.05 -23.48 2.49
C ARG A 62 10.97 -23.94 3.94
N ALA A 63 9.92 -23.58 4.67
CA ALA A 63 9.73 -24.00 6.06
C ALA A 63 9.67 -25.53 6.19
N LYS A 64 9.05 -26.22 5.21
CA LYS A 64 8.99 -27.68 5.15
C LYS A 64 10.37 -28.35 4.99
N LYS A 65 11.39 -27.64 4.47
CA LYS A 65 12.75 -28.19 4.34
C LYS A 65 13.46 -28.35 5.69
N GLY A 66 12.87 -27.85 6.79
CA GLY A 66 13.41 -28.00 8.14
C GLY A 66 14.63 -27.10 8.41
N PRO A 67 15.18 -27.17 9.63
CA PRO A 67 16.36 -26.41 10.00
C PRO A 67 17.55 -26.78 9.11
N LEU A 68 18.30 -25.79 8.63
CA LEU A 68 19.59 -26.07 7.99
C LEU A 68 20.51 -26.73 9.03
N SER A 69 21.08 -27.89 8.68
CA SER A 69 22.04 -28.61 9.53
C SER A 69 23.35 -27.84 9.74
N ALA A 70 23.57 -26.77 8.97
CA ALA A 70 24.74 -25.92 9.08
C ALA A 70 24.69 -25.10 10.39
N ARG A 71 25.65 -25.37 11.28
CA ARG A 71 25.95 -24.51 12.42
C ARG A 71 26.31 -23.12 11.90
N ARG A 72 25.78 -22.07 12.53
CA ARG A 72 26.15 -20.68 12.20
C ARG A 72 27.67 -20.55 12.28
N ARG A 73 28.29 -20.09 11.18
CA ARG A 73 29.75 -19.88 11.11
C ARG A 73 30.20 -18.53 11.66
N TRP A 74 29.25 -17.69 12.07
CA TRP A 74 29.48 -16.37 12.62
C TRP A 74 28.75 -16.24 13.94
N THR A 75 29.38 -15.56 14.88
CA THR A 75 28.76 -15.12 16.12
C THR A 75 28.11 -13.75 15.91
N ARG A 76 27.17 -13.40 16.80
CA ARG A 76 26.51 -12.09 16.72
C ARG A 76 27.53 -10.98 16.96
N GLU A 77 28.44 -11.23 17.89
CA GLU A 77 29.49 -10.34 18.37
C GLU A 77 30.46 -9.99 17.23
N GLU A 78 30.90 -10.97 16.43
CA GLU A 78 31.73 -10.72 15.23
C GLU A 78 31.01 -9.85 14.19
N LEU A 79 29.71 -10.05 13.99
CA LEU A 79 28.92 -9.32 12.99
C LEU A 79 28.69 -7.85 13.36
N TYR A 80 28.62 -7.55 14.66
CA TYR A 80 28.36 -6.19 15.16
C TYR A 80 29.62 -5.49 15.67
N GLY A 81 30.70 -6.21 15.98
CA GLY A 81 31.98 -5.65 16.45
C GLY A 81 32.58 -4.66 15.44
N GLU A 82 32.67 -5.04 14.16
CA GLU A 82 33.16 -4.15 13.09
C GLU A 82 32.32 -2.87 12.92
N ARG A 83 31.06 -2.89 13.36
CA ARG A 83 30.12 -1.77 13.23
C ARG A 83 30.22 -0.80 14.42
N LEU A 84 30.62 -1.30 15.60
CA LEU A 84 30.84 -0.52 16.81
C LEU A 84 32.20 0.19 16.79
N ASP A 85 33.25 -0.44 16.26
CA ASP A 85 34.59 0.17 16.14
C ASP A 85 34.65 1.33 15.13
N ARG A 86 33.70 1.43 14.19
CA ARG A 86 33.64 2.52 13.22
C ARG A 86 33.03 3.82 13.79
N HIS A 87 32.43 3.75 14.97
CA HIS A 87 31.71 4.87 15.60
C HIS A 87 32.08 5.07 17.09
N GLY A 88 33.14 4.40 17.58
CA GLY A 88 33.80 4.70 18.85
C GLY A 88 34.97 5.66 18.63
#